data_AF-A0A2G8KC94-F1
#
_entry.id   AF-A0A2G8KC94-F1
#
_cell.length_a   1.000
_cell.length_b   1.000
_cell.length_c   1.000
_cell.angle_alpha   90.00
_cell.angle_beta   90.00
_cell.angle_gamma   90.00
#
_symmetry.space_group_name_H-M   'P 1'
#
loop_
_entity.id
_entity.type
_entity.pdbx_description
1 polymer ?
#
loop_
_entity_poly.entity_id
_entity_poly.type
_entity_poly.pdbx_seq_one_letter_code
_entity_poly.pdbx_strand_id
1 'polypeptide(L)'
;MNLNFFPPTDDVPDCHADSSYCPHFGLEYVCEEPFDYSNASHPNATCKTGTRVRCSFPDQSVPLVETSADVIKVMAYNVYELRYLFYQSGQKERTCRIIPEVLKMHPDVDVIVFNEVFMGGCFAQDDDNLLEIRDILDQYGFPYYTKTVGAIPNLRQPENGGIFIASKWPIDKEGRKVFEHISRWGDSTMKKGVSYAKVRKTVEGESKLYHIFGTHFQAYERENTSLIRMLQAEEMYNFMLEQNIPADEAVIYAGDLNADKANRPEHAAEIISTLHSTLPTNR
;
A
#
# COMPACT_ATOMS: atom_id res chain seq x y z
N MET A 1 1.09 -15.33 -11.25
CA MET A 1 -0.38 -15.51 -11.14
C MET A 1 -0.99 -15.36 -12.52
N ASN A 2 -1.81 -16.32 -12.96
CA ASN A 2 -2.50 -16.22 -14.26
C ASN A 2 -3.76 -15.39 -14.08
N LEU A 3 -3.83 -14.24 -14.76
CA LEU A 3 -5.05 -13.44 -14.76
C LEU A 3 -6.07 -14.09 -15.71
N ASN A 4 -7.35 -13.86 -15.43
CA ASN A 4 -8.40 -14.15 -16.40
C ASN A 4 -8.19 -13.24 -17.63
N PHE A 5 -8.88 -13.55 -18.74
CA PHE A 5 -8.85 -12.68 -19.90
C PHE A 5 -9.29 -11.27 -19.49
N PHE A 6 -8.53 -10.25 -19.87
CA PHE A 6 -8.96 -8.87 -19.72
C PHE A 6 -10.26 -8.67 -20.50
N PRO A 7 -11.43 -8.43 -19.86
CA PRO A 7 -12.50 -7.84 -20.62
C PRO A 7 -11.95 -6.50 -21.12
N PRO A 8 -12.13 -6.13 -22.39
CA PRO A 8 -11.85 -4.78 -22.81
C PRO A 8 -12.89 -3.87 -22.17
N THR A 9 -12.62 -3.50 -20.92
CA THR A 9 -13.23 -2.36 -20.25
C THR A 9 -12.50 -1.14 -20.79
N ASP A 10 -13.05 -0.47 -21.81
CA ASP A 10 -12.72 0.88 -22.36
C ASP A 10 -11.24 1.32 -22.57
N ASP A 11 -10.26 0.55 -22.16
CA ASP A 11 -8.84 0.90 -22.06
C ASP A 11 -8.05 0.45 -23.30
N VAL A 12 -8.73 -0.23 -24.24
CA VAL A 12 -8.15 -0.79 -25.46
C VAL A 12 -8.71 -0.03 -26.67
N PRO A 13 -7.86 0.60 -27.50
CA PRO A 13 -8.31 1.25 -28.73
C PRO A 13 -9.11 0.30 -29.62
N ASP A 14 -10.26 0.76 -30.11
CA ASP A 14 -11.12 0.07 -31.07
C ASP A 14 -11.55 -1.36 -30.67
N CYS A 15 -11.51 -1.70 -29.37
CA CYS A 15 -11.88 -3.03 -28.85
C CYS A 15 -10.93 -4.18 -29.28
N HIS A 16 -9.73 -3.86 -29.75
CA HIS A 16 -8.75 -4.85 -30.23
C HIS A 16 -7.44 -4.77 -29.45
N ALA A 17 -7.27 -5.68 -28.49
CA ALA A 17 -6.01 -5.82 -27.76
C ALA A 17 -5.10 -6.82 -28.47
N ASP A 18 -3.80 -6.57 -28.43
CA ASP A 18 -2.75 -7.45 -28.96
C ASP A 18 -1.63 -7.66 -27.92
N SER A 19 -0.57 -8.37 -28.32
CA SER A 19 0.59 -8.65 -27.47
C SER A 19 1.26 -7.44 -26.81
N SER A 20 1.07 -6.23 -27.33
CA SER A 20 1.62 -4.98 -26.76
C SER A 20 0.84 -4.47 -25.55
N TYR A 21 -0.38 -4.97 -25.33
CA TYR A 21 -1.26 -4.47 -24.26
C TYR A 21 -0.74 -4.82 -22.86
N CYS A 22 -0.36 -6.08 -22.62
CA CYS A 22 0.13 -6.54 -21.31
C CYS A 22 1.37 -5.74 -20.82
N PRO A 23 2.39 -5.44 -21.66
CA PRO A 23 3.50 -4.58 -21.30
C PRO A 23 3.13 -3.18 -20.77
N HIS A 24 1.98 -2.61 -21.12
CA HIS A 24 1.50 -1.34 -20.57
C HIS A 24 1.18 -1.38 -19.07
N PHE A 25 1.08 -2.57 -18.49
CA PHE A 25 0.91 -2.77 -17.04
C PHE A 25 2.11 -3.48 -16.39
N GLY A 26 3.18 -3.73 -17.15
CA GLY A 26 4.32 -4.53 -16.68
C GLY A 26 4.02 -6.02 -16.59
N LEU A 27 3.02 -6.48 -17.34
CA LEU A 27 2.59 -7.88 -17.41
C LEU A 27 3.15 -8.58 -18.64
N GLU A 28 3.20 -9.90 -18.58
CA GLU A 28 3.61 -10.76 -19.70
C GLU A 28 2.38 -11.19 -20.50
N TYR A 29 2.49 -11.16 -21.82
CA TYR A 29 1.45 -11.67 -22.71
C TYR A 29 1.44 -13.20 -22.69
N VAL A 30 0.24 -13.80 -22.55
CA VAL A 30 0.06 -15.25 -22.59
C VAL A 30 -0.58 -15.67 -23.92
N CYS A 31 -1.75 -15.11 -24.24
CA CYS A 31 -2.48 -15.41 -25.47
C CYS A 31 -3.56 -14.36 -25.73
N GLU A 32 -4.20 -14.43 -26.89
CA GLU A 32 -5.37 -13.63 -27.25
C GLU A 32 -6.48 -14.47 -27.84
N GLU A 33 -7.71 -14.00 -27.73
CA GLU A 33 -8.88 -14.64 -28.33
C GLU A 33 -9.92 -13.60 -28.76
N PRO A 34 -10.75 -13.90 -29.77
CA PRO A 34 -11.89 -13.07 -30.11
C PRO A 34 -12.98 -13.18 -29.04
N PHE A 35 -13.72 -12.10 -28.82
CA PHE A 35 -14.94 -12.10 -27.99
C PHE A 35 -16.12 -11.50 -28.76
N ASP A 36 -17.33 -11.96 -28.44
CA ASP A 36 -18.58 -11.46 -28.98
C ASP A 36 -19.65 -11.42 -27.88
N TYR A 37 -19.96 -10.20 -27.44
CA TYR A 37 -21.01 -9.89 -26.47
C TYR A 37 -22.29 -9.37 -27.15
N SER A 38 -22.42 -9.46 -28.48
CA SER A 38 -23.63 -9.00 -29.20
C SER A 38 -24.92 -9.63 -28.69
N ASN A 39 -24.85 -10.86 -28.16
CA ASN A 39 -25.98 -11.62 -27.61
C ASN A 39 -25.99 -11.69 -26.07
N ALA A 40 -25.01 -11.08 -25.39
CA ALA A 40 -24.89 -11.07 -23.94
C ALA A 40 -25.09 -9.64 -23.41
N SER A 41 -26.00 -9.47 -22.46
CA SER A 41 -26.11 -8.21 -21.72
C SER A 41 -24.96 -8.14 -20.70
N HIS A 42 -23.77 -7.74 -21.15
CA HIS A 42 -22.70 -7.33 -20.23
C HIS A 42 -23.00 -5.86 -19.83
N PRO A 43 -23.42 -5.60 -18.58
CA PRO A 43 -23.81 -4.26 -18.17
C PRO A 43 -22.58 -3.35 -18.24
N ASN A 44 -22.67 -2.31 -19.08
CA ASN A 44 -21.64 -1.28 -19.32
C ASN A 44 -20.51 -1.63 -20.32
N ALA A 45 -20.58 -2.74 -21.07
CA ALA A 45 -19.62 -2.97 -22.15
C ALA A 45 -19.85 -2.03 -23.34
N THR A 46 -18.96 -1.06 -23.55
CA THR A 46 -18.87 -0.22 -24.75
C THR A 46 -18.45 -1.03 -25.98
N CYS A 47 -17.61 -2.05 -25.77
CA CYS A 47 -17.16 -2.99 -26.78
C CYS A 47 -18.09 -4.21 -26.92
N LYS A 48 -18.71 -4.37 -28.09
CA LYS A 48 -19.60 -5.52 -28.38
C LYS A 48 -18.88 -6.73 -28.96
N THR A 49 -17.82 -6.50 -29.74
CA THR A 49 -17.03 -7.54 -30.39
C THR A 49 -15.59 -7.06 -30.48
N GLY A 50 -14.62 -7.96 -30.50
CA GLY A 50 -13.22 -7.58 -30.66
C GLY A 50 -12.25 -8.69 -30.29
N THR A 51 -11.03 -8.29 -29.90
CA THR A 51 -9.98 -9.21 -29.45
C THR A 51 -9.57 -8.84 -28.04
N ARG A 52 -9.47 -9.83 -27.15
CA ARG A 52 -9.00 -9.67 -25.78
C ARG A 52 -7.74 -10.48 -25.54
N VAL A 53 -6.90 -10.00 -24.64
CA VAL A 53 -5.66 -10.68 -24.25
C VAL A 53 -5.74 -11.25 -22.84
N ARG A 54 -5.01 -12.33 -22.63
CA ARG A 54 -4.68 -12.85 -21.31
C ARG A 54 -3.26 -12.46 -20.98
N CYS A 55 -3.07 -11.84 -19.82
CA CYS A 55 -1.74 -11.54 -19.30
C CYS A 55 -1.45 -12.36 -18.04
N SER A 56 -0.17 -12.51 -17.73
CA SER A 56 0.32 -13.05 -16.47
C SER A 56 1.20 -12.01 -15.77
N PHE A 57 1.17 -12.03 -14.45
CA PHE A 57 2.18 -11.30 -13.70
C PHE A 57 3.54 -11.98 -13.86
N PRO A 58 4.61 -11.22 -14.14
CA PRO A 58 5.93 -11.79 -14.27
C PRO A 58 6.34 -12.50 -12.98
N ASP A 59 7.06 -13.60 -13.12
CA ASP A 59 7.68 -14.27 -11.99
C ASP A 59 8.75 -13.39 -11.36
N GLN A 60 8.99 -13.62 -10.08
CA GLN A 60 10.01 -12.88 -9.35
C GLN A 60 11.39 -13.14 -9.95
N SER A 61 11.97 -12.10 -10.55
CA SER A 61 13.28 -12.19 -11.22
C SER A 61 14.47 -12.22 -10.26
N VAL A 62 14.29 -11.78 -9.02
CA VAL A 62 15.34 -11.71 -7.98
C VAL A 62 14.82 -12.37 -6.70
N PRO A 63 15.48 -13.44 -6.20
CA PRO A 63 15.04 -14.08 -4.95
C PRO A 63 15.15 -13.10 -3.79
N LEU A 64 14.19 -13.17 -2.87
CA LEU A 64 14.26 -12.40 -1.63
C LEU A 64 15.48 -12.84 -0.82
N VAL A 65 16.17 -11.85 -0.24
CA VAL A 65 17.32 -12.06 0.62
C VAL A 65 16.85 -12.02 2.06
N GLU A 66 17.29 -13.01 2.85
CA GLU A 66 17.08 -13.02 4.29
C GLU A 66 18.29 -12.41 4.99
N THR A 67 18.01 -11.60 6.00
CA THR A 67 19.01 -11.10 6.96
C THR A 67 18.77 -11.77 8.31
N SER A 68 19.75 -11.75 9.20
CA SER A 68 19.66 -12.35 10.53
C SER A 68 18.40 -11.92 11.30
N ALA A 69 17.95 -12.76 12.23
CA ALA A 69 16.69 -12.54 12.95
C ALA A 69 16.68 -11.23 13.75
N ASP A 70 17.85 -10.70 14.15
CA ASP A 70 18.04 -9.45 14.89
C ASP A 70 18.06 -8.19 14.01
N VAL A 71 18.03 -8.33 12.68
CA VAL A 71 17.92 -7.22 11.73
C VAL A 71 16.53 -7.22 11.12
N ILE A 72 15.84 -6.06 11.09
CA ILE A 72 14.59 -5.89 10.34
C ILE A 72 14.76 -4.76 9.32
N LYS A 73 14.36 -5.00 8.07
CA LYS A 73 14.34 -3.97 7.02
C LYS A 73 12.91 -3.54 6.72
N VAL A 74 12.60 -2.29 7.05
CA VAL A 74 11.26 -1.72 6.90
C VAL A 74 11.30 -0.61 5.85
N MET A 75 10.45 -0.71 4.85
CA MET A 75 10.24 0.33 3.84
C MET A 75 8.91 1.04 4.09
N ALA A 76 8.88 2.36 3.93
CA ALA A 76 7.64 3.12 3.83
C ALA A 76 7.50 3.62 2.38
N TYR A 77 6.33 3.40 1.76
CA TYR A 77 6.09 3.80 0.38
C TYR A 77 4.67 4.34 0.19
N ASN A 78 4.57 5.63 -0.12
CA ASN A 78 3.32 6.26 -0.56
C ASN A 78 3.13 5.96 -2.05
N VAL A 79 2.11 5.17 -2.40
CA VAL A 79 1.88 4.70 -3.78
C VAL A 79 1.03 5.66 -4.61
N TYR A 80 0.50 6.73 -4.01
CA TYR A 80 -0.32 7.73 -4.69
C TYR A 80 -1.49 7.12 -5.49
N GLU A 81 -2.24 6.17 -4.91
CA GLU A 81 -3.36 5.48 -5.57
C GLU A 81 -4.68 6.23 -5.37
N LEU A 82 -4.74 7.45 -5.90
CA LEU A 82 -5.91 8.32 -5.78
C LEU A 82 -7.12 7.79 -6.56
N ARG A 83 -8.34 8.13 -6.12
CA ARG A 83 -9.57 7.69 -6.79
C ARG A 83 -9.68 8.15 -8.24
N TYR A 84 -10.03 7.21 -9.13
CA TYR A 84 -10.31 7.46 -10.55
C TYR A 84 -11.36 8.55 -10.80
N LEU A 85 -12.34 8.69 -9.89
CA LEU A 85 -13.37 9.73 -9.99
C LEU A 85 -12.80 11.15 -10.07
N PHE A 86 -11.61 11.38 -9.49
CA PHE A 86 -10.99 12.70 -9.39
C PHE A 86 -9.63 12.79 -10.10
N TYR A 87 -8.95 11.67 -10.35
CA TYR A 87 -7.58 11.66 -10.83
C TYR A 87 -7.32 10.57 -11.88
N GLN A 88 -6.56 10.92 -12.91
CA GLN A 88 -6.05 10.00 -13.94
C GLN A 88 -4.52 10.14 -14.00
N SER A 89 -3.84 9.46 -13.08
CA SER A 89 -2.39 9.59 -12.83
C SER A 89 -1.60 8.32 -13.18
N GLY A 90 -2.21 7.43 -13.96
CA GLY A 90 -1.68 6.10 -14.25
C GLY A 90 -1.63 5.19 -13.02
N GLN A 91 -2.59 5.34 -12.08
CA GLN A 91 -2.55 4.61 -10.80
C GLN A 91 -2.59 3.09 -10.95
N LYS A 92 -3.33 2.54 -11.92
CA LYS A 92 -3.35 1.12 -12.28
C LYS A 92 -1.97 0.67 -12.77
N GLU A 93 -1.45 1.34 -13.81
CA GLU A 93 -0.12 1.08 -14.37
C GLU A 93 1.00 1.12 -13.33
N ARG A 94 0.95 2.10 -12.42
CA ARG A 94 1.96 2.26 -11.36
C ARG A 94 1.82 1.17 -10.31
N THR A 95 0.62 0.94 -9.77
CA THR A 95 0.41 -0.04 -8.69
C THR A 95 0.66 -1.48 -9.12
N CYS A 96 0.48 -1.82 -10.40
CA CYS A 96 0.93 -3.11 -10.94
C CYS A 96 2.47 -3.26 -10.91
N ARG A 97 3.22 -2.17 -11.06
CA ARG A 97 4.69 -2.22 -11.20
C ARG A 97 5.47 -2.00 -9.92
N ILE A 98 4.89 -1.35 -8.93
CA ILE A 98 5.60 -0.92 -7.72
C ILE A 98 6.23 -2.13 -6.99
N ILE A 99 5.46 -3.19 -6.74
CA ILE A 99 5.96 -4.35 -5.96
C ILE A 99 7.13 -5.06 -6.65
N PRO A 100 7.04 -5.46 -7.94
CA PRO A 100 8.18 -6.04 -8.64
C PRO A 100 9.45 -5.18 -8.59
N GLU A 101 9.33 -3.88 -8.85
CA GLU A 101 10.50 -2.98 -8.89
C GLU A 101 11.08 -2.72 -7.51
N VAL A 102 10.24 -2.56 -6.48
CA VAL A 102 10.68 -2.43 -5.09
C VAL A 102 11.51 -3.64 -4.67
N LEU A 103 11.01 -4.85 -4.93
CA LEU A 103 11.68 -6.08 -4.50
C LEU A 103 12.90 -6.43 -5.36
N LYS A 104 12.96 -5.95 -6.60
CA LYS A 104 14.15 -6.02 -7.42
C LYS A 104 15.27 -5.11 -6.88
N MET A 105 14.93 -3.90 -6.43
CA MET A 105 15.90 -2.94 -5.89
C MET A 105 16.28 -3.23 -4.42
N HIS A 106 15.34 -3.77 -3.66
CA HIS A 106 15.47 -4.04 -2.22
C HIS A 106 15.00 -5.46 -1.89
N PRO A 107 15.67 -6.52 -2.40
CA PRO A 107 15.26 -7.91 -2.19
C PRO A 107 15.34 -8.35 -0.73
N ASP A 108 16.03 -7.59 0.10
CA ASP A 108 16.25 -7.80 1.52
C ASP A 108 15.22 -7.10 2.42
N VAL A 109 14.23 -6.39 1.86
CA VAL A 109 13.14 -5.81 2.64
C VAL A 109 12.31 -6.91 3.32
N ASP A 110 11.95 -6.68 4.58
CA ASP A 110 11.18 -7.63 5.38
C ASP A 110 9.71 -7.18 5.52
N VAL A 111 9.50 -5.87 5.65
CA VAL A 111 8.19 -5.24 5.88
C VAL A 111 8.05 -3.99 5.01
N ILE A 112 6.89 -3.82 4.39
CA ILE A 112 6.55 -2.62 3.63
C ILE A 112 5.30 -1.98 4.25
N VAL A 113 5.41 -0.71 4.61
CA VAL A 113 4.31 0.15 5.04
C VAL A 113 3.83 0.95 3.84
N PHE A 114 2.60 0.70 3.40
CA PHE A 114 2.01 1.42 2.29
C PHE A 114 1.17 2.61 2.78
N ASN A 115 1.23 3.70 2.03
CA ASN A 115 0.31 4.83 2.15
C ASN A 115 -0.40 5.08 0.83
N GLU A 116 -1.59 5.68 0.93
CA GLU A 116 -2.46 6.03 -0.20
C GLU A 116 -2.85 4.85 -1.11
N VAL A 117 -3.06 3.65 -0.56
CA VAL A 117 -3.67 2.52 -1.27
C VAL A 117 -5.19 2.57 -1.07
N PHE A 118 -5.85 3.49 -1.76
CA PHE A 118 -7.27 3.76 -1.53
C PHE A 118 -8.21 2.80 -2.24
N MET A 119 -7.79 2.22 -3.37
CA MET A 119 -8.64 1.44 -4.25
C MET A 119 -8.29 -0.05 -4.29
N GLY A 120 -7.10 -0.42 -3.81
CA GLY A 120 -6.69 -1.83 -3.68
C GLY A 120 -5.57 -2.22 -4.64
N GLY A 121 -5.12 -1.33 -5.48
CA GLY A 121 -4.02 -1.48 -6.43
C GLY A 121 -4.49 -1.75 -7.84
N CYS A 122 -3.61 -2.44 -8.57
CA CYS A 122 -3.63 -2.77 -9.98
C CYS A 122 -5.03 -2.81 -10.64
N PHE A 123 -5.77 -3.91 -10.58
CA PHE A 123 -7.11 -4.08 -11.19
C PHE A 123 -8.22 -4.26 -10.12
N ALA A 124 -8.05 -3.70 -8.92
CA ALA A 124 -8.89 -4.01 -7.76
C ALA A 124 -10.38 -3.60 -7.87
N GLN A 125 -10.74 -2.70 -8.78
CA GLN A 125 -12.12 -2.21 -8.97
C GLN A 125 -12.85 -2.87 -10.15
N ASP A 126 -12.20 -3.75 -10.90
CA ASP A 126 -12.79 -4.38 -12.07
C ASP A 126 -13.47 -5.70 -11.64
N ASP A 127 -14.81 -5.72 -11.60
CA ASP A 127 -15.66 -6.80 -11.04
C ASP A 127 -15.34 -8.21 -11.60
N ASP A 128 -14.76 -8.30 -12.80
CA ASP A 128 -14.43 -9.57 -13.47
C ASP A 128 -12.93 -9.96 -13.36
N ASN A 129 -12.04 -9.04 -12.97
CA ASN A 129 -10.59 -9.21 -12.95
C ASN A 129 -9.94 -8.63 -11.70
N LEU A 130 -10.21 -9.25 -10.56
CA LEU A 130 -9.60 -8.89 -9.30
C LEU A 130 -8.10 -9.24 -9.32
N LEU A 131 -7.28 -8.21 -9.45
CA LEU A 131 -5.88 -8.28 -9.08
C LEU A 131 -5.53 -7.09 -8.20
N GLU A 132 -5.54 -7.34 -6.90
CA GLU A 132 -5.15 -6.37 -5.89
C GLU A 132 -3.62 -6.30 -5.75
N ILE A 133 -3.14 -5.22 -5.15
CA ILE A 133 -1.75 -5.12 -4.69
C ILE A 133 -1.37 -6.26 -3.73
N ARG A 134 -2.34 -6.81 -2.99
CA ARG A 134 -2.16 -7.94 -2.08
C ARG A 134 -1.90 -9.25 -2.81
N ASP A 135 -2.61 -9.50 -3.91
CA ASP A 135 -2.36 -10.66 -4.76
C ASP A 135 -0.95 -10.64 -5.36
N ILE A 136 -0.48 -9.44 -5.72
CA ILE A 136 0.89 -9.22 -6.19
C ILE A 136 1.89 -9.45 -5.05
N LEU A 137 1.62 -8.95 -3.85
CA LEU A 137 2.46 -9.19 -2.66
C LEU A 137 2.56 -10.68 -2.33
N ASP A 138 1.46 -11.43 -2.39
CA ASP A 138 1.44 -12.88 -2.16
C ASP A 138 2.35 -13.61 -3.15
N GLN A 139 2.23 -13.30 -4.44
CA GLN A 139 3.08 -13.87 -5.48
C GLN A 139 4.57 -13.57 -5.25
N TYR A 140 4.87 -12.41 -4.65
CA TYR A 140 6.22 -11.93 -4.44
C TYR A 140 6.76 -12.17 -3.01
N GLY A 141 6.12 -13.07 -2.25
CA GLY A 141 6.64 -13.55 -0.96
C GLY A 141 6.32 -12.67 0.25
N PHE A 142 5.24 -11.88 0.18
CA PHE A 142 4.71 -11.05 1.28
C PHE A 142 3.29 -11.47 1.67
N PRO A 143 3.07 -12.73 2.13
CA PRO A 143 1.74 -13.29 2.33
C PRO A 143 1.01 -12.78 3.59
N TYR A 144 1.66 -11.94 4.39
CA TYR A 144 1.11 -11.43 5.64
C TYR A 144 0.87 -9.94 5.55
N TYR A 145 -0.38 -9.51 5.70
CA TYR A 145 -0.72 -8.10 5.67
C TYR A 145 -1.84 -7.74 6.65
N THR A 146 -1.80 -6.50 7.13
CA THR A 146 -2.87 -5.95 7.97
C THR A 146 -4.07 -5.53 7.12
N LYS A 147 -5.27 -5.46 7.71
CA LYS A 147 -6.38 -4.77 7.03
C LYS A 147 -6.12 -3.27 6.93
N THR A 148 -6.68 -2.65 5.89
CA THR A 148 -6.56 -1.22 5.62
C THR A 148 -7.20 -0.40 6.75
N VAL A 149 -6.52 0.65 7.19
CA VAL A 149 -7.04 1.59 8.20
C VAL A 149 -8.34 2.22 7.68
N GLY A 150 -9.37 2.25 8.51
CA GLY A 150 -10.63 2.90 8.16
C GLY A 150 -11.41 2.25 7.02
N ALA A 151 -11.20 0.96 6.74
CA ALA A 151 -11.81 0.25 5.60
C ALA A 151 -13.35 0.33 5.51
N ILE A 152 -14.05 0.50 6.64
CA ILE A 152 -15.50 0.70 6.65
C ILE A 152 -15.77 2.19 6.46
N PRO A 153 -16.27 2.67 5.31
CA PRO A 153 -16.55 4.09 5.11
C PRO A 153 -17.71 4.57 5.99
N ASN A 154 -17.81 5.87 6.23
CA ASN A 154 -19.03 6.48 6.77
C ASN A 154 -19.38 7.75 5.98
N LEU A 155 -20.58 8.29 6.19
CA LEU A 155 -21.07 9.48 5.48
C LEU A 155 -20.14 10.71 5.57
N ARG A 156 -19.35 10.84 6.65
CA ARG A 156 -18.44 11.97 6.86
C ARG A 156 -17.05 11.74 6.27
N GLN A 157 -16.60 10.49 6.28
CA GLN A 157 -15.32 10.03 5.76
C GLN A 157 -15.56 8.84 4.81
N PRO A 158 -15.91 9.11 3.54
CA PRO A 158 -16.20 8.07 2.55
C PRO A 158 -14.95 7.34 2.07
N GLU A 159 -13.75 7.88 2.35
CA GLU A 159 -12.48 7.27 1.97
C GLU A 159 -11.84 6.53 3.14
N ASN A 160 -11.22 5.38 2.85
CA ASN A 160 -10.39 4.69 3.82
C ASN A 160 -9.08 5.48 4.09
N GLY A 161 -8.23 4.99 4.97
CA GLY A 161 -6.97 5.66 5.29
C GLY A 161 -5.85 5.43 4.27
N GLY A 162 -6.00 4.46 3.37
CA GLY A 162 -4.98 4.06 2.40
C GLY A 162 -3.74 3.43 3.02
N ILE A 163 -3.79 3.04 4.30
CA ILE A 163 -2.63 2.56 5.07
C ILE A 163 -2.80 1.08 5.39
N PHE A 164 -1.80 0.28 5.05
CA PHE A 164 -1.66 -1.08 5.53
C PHE A 164 -0.17 -1.48 5.58
N ILE A 165 0.13 -2.55 6.29
CA ILE A 165 1.48 -3.12 6.41
C ILE A 165 1.49 -4.49 5.74
N ALA A 166 2.48 -4.76 4.90
CA ALA A 166 2.77 -6.06 4.32
C ALA A 166 4.10 -6.60 4.86
N SER A 167 4.21 -7.91 5.04
CA SER A 167 5.34 -8.57 5.68
C SER A 167 5.65 -9.91 5.02
N LYS A 168 6.94 -10.19 4.86
CA LYS A 168 7.47 -11.52 4.54
C LYS A 168 7.23 -12.51 5.68
N TRP A 169 7.19 -12.00 6.91
CA TRP A 169 7.13 -12.76 8.15
C TRP A 169 5.74 -12.73 8.81
N PRO A 170 5.34 -13.77 9.55
CA PRO A 170 4.04 -13.82 10.23
C PRO A 170 3.73 -12.58 11.08
N ILE A 171 2.48 -12.12 11.01
CA ILE A 171 1.93 -11.07 11.87
C ILE A 171 1.14 -11.74 13.01
N ASP A 172 1.72 -11.77 14.22
CA ASP A 172 1.12 -12.39 15.40
C ASP A 172 -0.07 -11.60 15.95
N LYS A 173 -0.04 -10.27 15.77
CA LYS A 173 -1.08 -9.35 16.23
C LYS A 173 -1.13 -8.15 15.28
N GLU A 174 -2.33 -7.79 14.83
CA GLU A 174 -2.57 -6.52 14.14
C GLU A 174 -3.46 -5.59 14.98
N GLY A 175 -3.34 -4.29 14.72
CA GLY A 175 -4.19 -3.25 15.32
C GLY A 175 -4.36 -2.07 14.36
N ARG A 176 -5.37 -1.23 14.62
CA ARG A 176 -5.60 -0.01 13.83
C ARG A 176 -6.28 1.07 14.66
N LYS A 177 -5.92 2.33 14.43
CA LYS A 177 -6.53 3.52 15.02
C LYS A 177 -6.76 4.55 13.93
N VAL A 178 -7.95 5.15 13.85
CA VAL A 178 -8.22 6.32 12.99
C VAL A 178 -7.95 7.56 13.83
N PHE A 179 -7.29 8.57 13.26
CA PHE A 179 -6.99 9.80 14.00
C PHE A 179 -8.27 10.57 14.35
N GLU A 180 -8.31 11.11 15.56
CA GLU A 180 -9.35 12.03 16.00
C GLU A 180 -9.06 13.45 15.52
N HIS A 181 -7.77 13.86 15.53
CA HIS A 181 -7.35 15.17 15.05
C HIS A 181 -7.15 15.16 13.54
N ILE A 182 -8.05 15.86 12.85
CA ILE A 182 -8.05 16.03 11.39
C ILE A 182 -8.17 17.50 11.01
N SER A 183 -7.51 17.91 9.93
CA SER A 183 -7.79 19.21 9.33
C SER A 183 -9.22 19.21 8.78
N ARG A 184 -9.91 20.35 8.86
CA ARG A 184 -11.22 20.52 8.21
C ARG A 184 -11.12 20.47 6.68
N TRP A 185 -9.93 20.69 6.12
CA TRP A 185 -9.69 20.82 4.68
C TRP A 185 -8.82 19.68 4.14
N GLY A 186 -9.22 19.09 3.01
CA GLY A 186 -8.48 18.02 2.34
C GLY A 186 -8.72 16.66 2.99
N ASP A 187 -8.04 16.40 4.10
CA ASP A 187 -7.99 15.07 4.73
C ASP A 187 -9.25 14.72 5.54
N SER A 188 -10.19 15.66 5.71
CA SER A 188 -11.41 15.45 6.50
C SER A 188 -12.34 14.36 5.96
N THR A 189 -12.20 14.00 4.69
CA THR A 189 -12.96 12.92 4.04
C THR A 189 -12.28 11.56 4.11
N MET A 190 -11.04 11.50 4.64
CA MET A 190 -10.23 10.30 4.73
C MET A 190 -10.11 9.81 6.17
N LYS A 191 -10.15 8.49 6.35
CA LYS A 191 -9.90 7.83 7.65
C LYS A 191 -8.41 7.56 7.87
N LYS A 192 -7.57 8.61 7.77
CA LYS A 192 -6.14 8.54 8.10
C LYS A 192 -5.95 8.09 9.55
N GLY A 193 -4.82 7.45 9.83
CA GLY A 193 -4.61 6.82 11.12
C GLY A 193 -3.32 6.01 11.18
N VAL A 194 -3.31 5.03 12.07
CA VAL A 194 -2.18 4.15 12.35
C VAL A 194 -2.60 2.70 12.12
N SER A 195 -1.80 1.94 11.38
CA SER A 195 -1.83 0.47 11.36
C SER A 195 -0.70 -0.06 12.23
N TYR A 196 -0.94 -1.17 12.92
CA TYR A 196 0.04 -1.82 13.80
C TYR A 196 0.18 -3.30 13.44
N ALA A 197 1.41 -3.79 13.38
CA ALA A 197 1.74 -5.19 13.21
C ALA A 197 2.83 -5.63 14.20
N LYS A 198 2.57 -6.70 14.95
CA LYS A 198 3.58 -7.48 15.68
C LYS A 198 4.11 -8.56 14.76
N VAL A 199 5.30 -8.36 14.21
CA VAL A 199 5.93 -9.24 13.22
C VAL A 199 6.92 -10.19 13.90
N ARG A 200 6.79 -11.49 13.61
CA ARG A 200 7.70 -12.53 14.11
C ARG A 200 8.67 -12.96 13.02
N LYS A 201 9.89 -12.43 13.04
CA LYS A 201 10.96 -12.83 12.13
C LYS A 201 11.68 -14.06 12.68
N THR A 202 11.77 -15.13 11.89
CA THR A 202 12.49 -16.35 12.29
C THR A 202 13.49 -16.76 11.23
N VAL A 203 14.78 -16.75 11.57
CA VAL A 203 15.87 -17.08 10.66
C VAL A 203 16.81 -18.04 11.38
N GLU A 204 17.17 -19.15 10.73
CA GLU A 204 18.05 -20.19 11.29
C GLU A 204 17.62 -20.71 12.68
N GLY A 205 16.32 -20.71 12.96
CA GLY A 205 15.75 -21.19 14.23
C GLY A 205 15.73 -20.15 15.36
N GLU A 206 16.27 -18.95 15.14
CA GLU A 206 16.14 -17.83 16.07
C GLU A 206 14.93 -16.96 15.72
N SER A 207 14.07 -16.67 16.70
CA SER A 207 12.92 -15.80 16.52
C SER A 207 13.08 -14.46 17.25
N LYS A 208 12.78 -13.36 16.56
CA LYS A 208 12.66 -12.01 17.14
C LYS A 208 11.31 -11.40 16.81
N LEU A 209 10.85 -10.54 17.71
CA LEU A 209 9.59 -9.82 17.60
C LEU A 209 9.87 -8.34 17.32
N TYR A 210 9.18 -7.82 16.32
CA TYR A 210 9.25 -6.42 15.90
C TYR A 210 7.86 -5.81 15.88
N HIS A 211 7.78 -4.54 16.29
CA HIS A 211 6.52 -3.80 16.36
C HIS A 211 6.54 -2.67 15.35
N ILE A 212 5.77 -2.84 14.28
CA ILE A 212 5.73 -1.87 13.17
C ILE A 212 4.45 -1.08 13.26
N PHE A 213 4.57 0.24 13.31
CA PHE A 213 3.45 1.16 13.26
C PHE A 213 3.53 1.99 11.98
N GLY A 214 2.60 1.73 11.08
CA GLY A 214 2.45 2.39 9.79
C GLY A 214 1.48 3.57 9.86
N THR A 215 1.82 4.73 9.31
CA THR A 215 0.95 5.93 9.35
C THR A 215 1.02 6.77 8.07
N HIS A 216 0.05 7.65 7.89
CA HIS A 216 0.10 8.79 6.96
C HIS A 216 -0.50 10.00 7.68
N PHE A 217 0.33 10.97 8.05
CA PHE A 217 -0.11 12.17 8.77
C PHE A 217 -0.77 13.21 7.86
N GLN A 218 -1.32 14.25 8.49
CA GLN A 218 -1.98 15.38 7.86
C GLN A 218 -1.10 16.02 6.78
N ALA A 219 -1.63 16.06 5.56
CA ALA A 219 -0.98 16.63 4.39
C ALA A 219 -1.09 18.17 4.34
N TYR A 220 -0.29 18.75 3.46
CA TYR A 220 -0.23 20.18 3.11
C TYR A 220 0.24 21.11 4.25
N GLU A 221 0.83 22.23 3.83
CA GLU A 221 1.18 23.35 4.71
C GLU A 221 0.03 24.37 4.67
N ARG A 222 -0.79 24.37 5.73
CA ARG A 222 -1.89 25.32 5.93
C ARG A 222 -1.95 25.71 7.41
N GLU A 223 -2.84 26.64 7.72
CA GLU A 223 -3.10 27.01 9.11
C GLU A 223 -3.41 25.76 9.96
N ASN A 224 -2.73 25.64 11.10
CA ASN A 224 -2.85 24.55 12.07
C ASN A 224 -2.43 23.14 11.61
N THR A 225 -1.99 22.91 10.36
CA THR A 225 -1.60 21.54 9.93
C THR A 225 -0.37 21.02 10.67
N SER A 226 0.58 21.89 11.02
CA SER A 226 1.69 21.57 11.93
C SER A 226 1.20 21.03 13.28
N LEU A 227 0.31 21.75 13.96
CA LEU A 227 -0.25 21.32 15.24
C LEU A 227 -1.02 20.01 15.11
N ILE A 228 -1.78 19.83 14.03
CA ILE A 228 -2.50 18.58 13.77
C ILE A 228 -1.53 17.41 13.64
N ARG A 229 -0.41 17.55 12.91
CA ARG A 229 0.60 16.49 12.81
C ARG A 229 1.21 16.14 14.17
N MET A 230 1.42 17.13 15.05
CA MET A 230 1.88 16.90 16.42
C MET A 230 0.87 16.10 17.25
N LEU A 231 -0.41 16.44 17.16
CA LEU A 231 -1.48 15.71 17.85
C LEU A 231 -1.64 14.28 17.29
N GLN A 232 -1.49 14.10 15.97
CA GLN A 232 -1.48 12.77 15.35
C GLN A 232 -0.27 11.92 15.79
N ALA A 233 0.91 12.55 15.94
CA ALA A 233 2.08 11.89 16.51
C ALA A 233 1.84 11.45 17.96
N GLU A 234 1.21 12.30 18.78
CA GLU A 234 0.82 11.94 20.15
C GLU A 234 -0.23 10.80 20.17
N GLU A 235 -1.24 10.84 19.31
CA GLU A 235 -2.22 9.77 19.17
C GLU A 235 -1.59 8.43 18.79
N MET A 236 -0.59 8.46 17.91
CA MET A 236 0.19 7.30 17.48
C MET A 236 1.07 6.76 18.61
N TYR A 237 1.74 7.63 19.35
CA TYR A 237 2.53 7.24 20.52
C TYR A 237 1.66 6.61 21.61
N ASN A 238 0.51 7.21 21.92
CA ASN A 238 -0.44 6.65 22.88
C ASN A 238 -0.98 5.29 22.43
N PHE A 239 -1.28 5.13 21.14
CA PHE A 239 -1.69 3.85 20.58
C PHE A 239 -0.59 2.78 20.68
N MET A 240 0.69 3.18 20.58
CA MET A 240 1.82 2.28 20.83
C MET A 240 1.86 1.83 22.29
N LEU A 241 1.69 2.75 23.24
CA LEU A 241 1.65 2.42 24.67
C LEU A 241 0.52 1.43 25.01
N GLU A 242 -0.66 1.56 24.39
CA GLU A 242 -1.79 0.64 24.54
C GLU A 242 -1.44 -0.81 24.13
N GLN A 243 -0.39 -1.02 23.33
CA GLN A 243 0.03 -2.36 22.93
C GLN A 243 0.82 -3.11 24.01
N ASN A 244 1.23 -2.43 25.10
CA ASN A 244 1.99 -3.00 26.22
C ASN A 244 3.23 -3.78 25.76
N ILE A 245 4.03 -3.14 24.90
CA ILE A 245 5.21 -3.75 24.27
C ILE A 245 6.34 -3.87 25.31
N PRO A 246 6.97 -5.06 25.45
CA PRO A 246 8.16 -5.22 26.30
C PRO A 246 9.29 -4.28 25.87
N ALA A 247 10.03 -3.73 26.85
CA ALA A 247 11.08 -2.73 26.58
C ALA A 247 12.29 -3.28 25.79
N ASP A 248 12.42 -4.61 25.70
CA ASP A 248 13.43 -5.32 24.92
C ASP A 248 12.98 -5.70 23.50
N GLU A 249 11.72 -5.42 23.12
CA GLU A 249 11.20 -5.61 21.77
C GLU A 249 11.26 -4.29 20.98
N ALA A 250 11.75 -4.33 19.74
CA ALA A 250 11.97 -3.13 18.93
C ALA A 250 10.66 -2.54 18.39
N VAL A 251 10.53 -1.21 18.49
CA VAL A 251 9.40 -0.43 17.94
C VAL A 251 9.88 0.44 16.79
N ILE A 252 9.17 0.36 15.66
CA ILE A 252 9.47 1.11 14.44
C ILE A 252 8.23 1.89 14.01
N TYR A 253 8.38 3.20 13.87
CA TYR A 253 7.41 4.09 13.25
C TYR A 253 7.79 4.33 11.79
N ALA A 254 6.88 4.08 10.86
CA ALA A 254 7.14 4.20 9.43
C ALA A 254 5.93 4.75 8.67
N GLY A 255 6.19 5.49 7.59
CA GLY A 255 5.14 6.08 6.75
C GLY A 255 5.43 7.51 6.36
N ASP A 256 4.48 8.12 5.66
CA ASP A 256 4.49 9.52 5.28
C ASP A 256 4.06 10.40 6.46
N LEU A 257 5.06 10.96 7.15
CA LEU A 257 4.84 11.85 8.28
C LEU A 257 4.45 13.27 7.86
N ASN A 258 4.47 13.59 6.55
CA ASN A 258 4.31 14.96 6.04
C ASN A 258 5.17 15.99 6.81
N ALA A 259 6.40 15.59 7.15
CA ALA A 259 7.33 16.34 7.99
C ALA A 259 8.60 16.69 7.20
N ASP A 260 8.66 17.92 6.68
CA ASP A 260 9.75 18.37 5.82
C ASP A 260 11.02 18.67 6.64
N LYS A 261 12.00 17.77 6.56
CA LYS A 261 13.31 17.93 7.22
C LYS A 261 14.21 18.97 6.56
N ALA A 262 14.00 19.30 5.29
CA ALA A 262 14.84 20.24 4.56
C ALA A 262 14.43 21.68 4.82
N ASN A 263 13.13 21.97 4.71
CA ASN A 263 12.63 23.34 4.82
C ASN A 263 11.98 23.65 6.17
N ARG A 264 11.56 22.63 6.94
CA ARG A 264 10.94 22.81 8.27
C ARG A 264 11.55 21.84 9.33
N PRO A 265 12.88 21.84 9.51
CA PRO A 265 13.57 20.88 10.36
C PRO A 265 13.12 20.90 11.82
N GLU A 266 12.75 22.06 12.36
CA GLU A 266 12.23 22.20 13.73
C GLU A 266 10.92 21.42 13.91
N HIS A 267 9.96 21.62 13.00
CA HIS A 267 8.68 20.89 13.00
C HIS A 267 8.88 19.38 12.85
N ALA A 268 9.81 18.97 11.99
CA ALA A 268 10.14 17.55 11.84
C ALA A 268 10.77 16.97 13.13
N ALA A 269 11.64 17.72 13.80
CA ALA A 269 12.24 17.31 15.06
C ALA A 269 11.21 17.23 16.20
N GLU A 270 10.23 18.15 16.24
CA GLU A 270 9.11 18.10 17.18
C GLU A 270 8.30 16.81 17.02
N ILE A 271 7.94 16.42 15.78
CA ILE A 271 7.23 15.16 15.52
C ILE A 271 8.04 13.96 16.02
N ILE A 272 9.34 13.90 15.71
CA ILE A 272 10.22 12.79 16.11
C ILE A 272 10.29 12.70 17.65
N SER A 273 10.38 13.84 18.31
CA SER A 273 10.39 13.97 19.77
C SER A 273 9.08 13.50 20.40
N THR A 274 7.93 13.90 19.85
CA THR A 274 6.61 13.47 20.32
C THR A 274 6.38 11.97 20.17
N LEU A 275 6.98 11.34 19.16
CA LEU A 275 6.97 9.89 19.02
C LEU A 275 7.92 9.18 20.00
N HIS A 276 8.68 9.93 20.82
CA HIS A 276 9.74 9.41 21.69
C HIS A 276 10.73 8.52 20.94
N SER A 277 11.09 8.96 19.73
CA SER A 277 11.83 8.16 18.77
C SER A 277 13.14 8.81 18.38
N THR A 278 14.01 8.03 17.75
CA THR A 278 15.21 8.54 17.07
C THR A 278 15.16 8.11 15.61
N LEU A 279 15.81 8.89 14.75
CA LEU A 279 15.95 8.49 13.35
C LEU A 279 16.93 7.32 13.24
N PRO A 280 16.69 6.37 12.31
CA PRO A 280 17.68 5.37 11.97
C PRO A 280 18.99 6.04 11.57
N THR A 281 20.12 5.54 12.06
CA THR A 281 21.42 5.96 11.55
C THR A 281 21.61 5.37 10.17
N ASN A 282 21.88 6.21 9.17
CA ASN A 282 22.23 5.74 7.83
C ASN A 282 23.45 4.81 7.98
N ARG A 283 23.28 3.52 7.68
CA ARG A 283 24.37 2.57 7.50
C ARG A 283 24.57 2.34 6.01
#